data_AF-A0AB34H338-F1
#
_entry.id   AF-A0AB34H338-F1
#
_cell.length_a   1.000
_cell.length_b   1.000
_cell.length_c   1.000
_cell.angle_alpha   90.00
_cell.angle_beta   90.00
_cell.angle_gamma   90.00
#
_symmetry.space_group_name_H-M   'P 1'
#
loop_
_entity.id
_entity.type
_entity.pdbx_description
1 polymer ?
#
loop_
_entity_poly.entity_id
_entity_poly.type
_entity_poly.pdbx_seq_one_letter_code
_entity_poly.pdbx_strand_id
1 'polypeptide(L)'
;MFLRELEEILDVIEPSQFVKIQEPLFKQIAKCVSSPHFQVAERALYYWNNEYIMSLIDENSNVILPIMFSSLYRISKEHWNPAIVALVYNVLKAFMEMNSTMFDELTATFKSDRQREKKKEKESE
;
A
#
# COMPACT_ATOMS: atom_id res chain seq x y z
N MET A 1 0.60 14.69 12.49
CA MET A 1 1.36 15.90 12.12
C MET A 1 2.05 15.67 10.77
N PHE A 2 3.13 14.89 10.69
CA PHE A 2 3.85 14.64 9.42
C PHE A 2 3.02 14.07 8.26
N LEU A 3 2.16 13.07 8.47
CA LEU A 3 1.33 12.53 7.38
C LEU A 3 0.32 13.57 6.84
N ARG A 4 0.00 14.60 7.61
CA ARG A 4 -0.86 15.69 7.12
C ARG A 4 -0.06 16.65 6.27
N GLU A 5 1.06 17.13 6.78
CA GLU A 5 1.98 18.02 6.05
C GLU A 5 2.46 17.39 4.74
N LEU A 6 2.73 16.08 4.75
CA LEU A 6 3.11 15.35 3.56
C LEU A 6 1.99 15.30 2.51
N GLU A 7 0.73 15.20 2.91
CA GLU A 7 -0.40 15.31 1.98
C GLU A 7 -0.47 16.71 1.36
N GLU A 8 -0.33 17.75 2.18
CA GLU A 8 -0.31 19.15 1.71
C GLU A 8 0.83 19.42 0.72
N ILE A 9 1.99 18.78 0.90
CA ILE A 9 3.11 18.84 -0.05
C ILE A 9 2.77 18.09 -1.34
N LEU A 10 2.15 16.90 -1.24
CA LEU A 10 1.75 16.13 -2.41
C LEU A 10 0.63 16.81 -3.21
N ASP A 11 -0.21 17.64 -2.58
CA ASP A 11 -1.26 18.40 -3.28
C ASP A 11 -0.72 19.45 -4.27
N VAL A 12 0.54 19.88 -4.08
CA VAL A 12 1.18 20.89 -4.92
C VAL A 12 2.41 20.38 -5.65
N ILE A 13 2.76 19.10 -5.48
CA ILE A 13 3.94 18.51 -6.13
C ILE A 13 3.70 18.37 -7.62
N GLU A 14 4.69 18.70 -8.45
CA GLU A 14 4.61 18.40 -9.88
C GLU A 14 4.84 16.90 -10.14
N PRO A 15 4.19 16.29 -11.16
CA PRO A 15 4.41 14.88 -11.50
C PRO A 15 5.88 14.55 -11.74
N SER A 16 6.63 15.45 -12.37
CA SER A 16 8.07 15.29 -12.64
C SER A 16 8.92 15.23 -11.37
N GLN A 17 8.49 15.87 -10.29
CA GLN A 17 9.13 15.85 -8.98
C GLN A 17 8.70 14.62 -8.18
N PHE A 18 7.43 14.25 -8.27
CA PHE A 18 6.87 13.05 -7.63
C PHE A 18 7.63 11.78 -8.03
N VAL A 19 7.92 11.61 -9.33
CA VAL A 19 8.67 10.45 -9.85
C VAL A 19 10.04 10.27 -9.18
N LYS A 20 10.67 11.35 -8.71
CA LYS A 20 11.98 11.31 -8.04
C LYS A 20 11.91 10.79 -6.61
N ILE A 21 10.75 10.91 -5.96
CA ILE A 21 10.57 10.58 -4.54
C ILE A 21 9.60 9.43 -4.27
N GLN A 22 8.83 9.00 -5.28
CA GLN A 22 7.75 8.02 -5.11
C GLN A 22 8.20 6.72 -4.42
N GLU A 23 9.37 6.18 -4.78
CA GLU A 23 9.84 4.93 -4.18
C GLU A 23 10.13 5.05 -2.67
N PRO A 24 11.03 5.94 -2.20
CA PRO A 24 11.28 6.07 -0.77
C PRO A 24 10.03 6.55 0.00
N LEU A 25 9.21 7.39 -0.62
CA LEU A 25 7.94 7.85 -0.07
C LEU A 25 6.99 6.68 0.22
N PHE A 26 6.66 5.88 -0.80
CA PHE A 26 5.70 4.79 -0.65
C PHE A 26 6.25 3.63 0.17
N LYS A 27 7.57 3.43 0.22
CA LYS A 27 8.19 2.51 1.20
C LYS A 27 7.90 2.94 2.64
N GLN A 28 7.84 4.25 2.91
CA GLN A 28 7.47 4.76 4.23
C GLN A 28 5.96 4.70 4.47
N ILE A 29 5.13 5.04 3.48
CA ILE A 29 3.67 4.92 3.57
C ILE A 29 3.25 3.46 3.83
N ALA A 30 3.90 2.49 3.17
CA ALA A 30 3.67 1.06 3.42
C ALA A 30 3.88 0.68 4.89
N LYS A 31 4.93 1.23 5.54
CA LYS A 31 5.17 1.04 6.99
C LYS A 31 4.11 1.71 7.85
N CYS A 32 3.68 2.92 7.49
CA CYS A 32 2.61 3.63 8.21
C CYS A 32 1.28 2.88 8.15
N VAL A 33 0.93 2.35 6.98
CA VAL A 33 -0.26 1.51 6.79
C VAL A 33 -0.17 0.22 7.60
N SER A 34 1.01 -0.40 7.69
CA SER A 34 1.26 -1.58 8.55
C SER A 34 1.41 -1.28 10.04
N SER A 35 1.23 -0.04 10.48
CA SER A 35 1.37 0.33 11.89
C SER A 35 0.28 -0.34 12.74
N PRO A 36 0.61 -0.89 13.92
CA PRO A 36 -0.41 -1.40 14.85
C PRO A 36 -1.24 -0.28 15.48
N HIS A 37 -0.77 0.97 15.40
CA HIS A 37 -1.47 2.14 15.91
C HIS A 37 -2.50 2.64 14.89
N PHE A 38 -3.79 2.40 15.16
CA PHE A 38 -4.86 2.63 14.20
C PHE A 38 -4.88 4.05 13.61
N GLN A 39 -4.63 5.11 14.41
CA GLN A 39 -4.64 6.50 13.90
C GLN A 39 -3.54 6.75 12.86
N VAL A 40 -2.41 6.03 12.92
CA VAL A 40 -1.33 6.15 11.94
C VAL A 40 -1.72 5.44 10.65
N ALA A 41 -2.23 4.21 10.75
CA ALA A 41 -2.69 3.42 9.61
C ALA A 41 -3.84 4.12 8.88
N GLU A 42 -4.87 4.55 9.62
CA GLU A 42 -6.02 5.28 9.09
C GLU A 42 -5.59 6.55 8.36
N ARG A 43 -4.73 7.36 8.98
CA ARG A 43 -4.29 8.62 8.36
C ARG A 43 -3.53 8.41 7.06
N ALA A 44 -2.71 7.36 6.98
CA ALA A 44 -1.99 7.00 5.77
C ALA A 44 -2.93 6.46 4.66
N LEU A 45 -3.92 5.65 5.04
CA LEU A 45 -4.92 5.12 4.10
C LEU A 45 -5.81 6.21 3.51
N TYR A 46 -6.01 7.33 4.20
CA TYR A 46 -6.77 8.46 3.67
C TYR A 46 -6.11 9.19 2.50
N TYR A 47 -4.86 8.90 2.14
CA TYR A 47 -4.27 9.43 0.91
C TYR A 47 -5.02 8.97 -0.35
N TRP A 48 -5.68 7.80 -0.30
CA TRP A 48 -6.51 7.30 -1.40
C TRP A 48 -7.84 8.05 -1.57
N ASN A 49 -8.19 8.97 -0.67
CA ASN A 49 -9.36 9.83 -0.83
C ASN A 49 -9.03 11.15 -1.55
N ASN A 50 -7.74 11.45 -1.73
CA ASN A 50 -7.29 12.65 -2.40
C ASN A 50 -7.15 12.37 -3.90
N GLU A 51 -7.96 13.05 -4.72
CA GLU A 51 -8.02 12.80 -6.17
C GLU A 51 -6.68 13.05 -6.88
N TYR A 52 -5.92 14.06 -6.46
CA TYR A 52 -4.64 14.37 -7.09
C TYR A 52 -3.55 13.36 -6.72
N ILE A 53 -3.49 12.94 -5.45
CA ILE A 53 -2.58 11.86 -5.04
C ILE A 53 -2.97 10.56 -5.76
N MET A 54 -4.27 10.29 -5.91
CA MET A 54 -4.76 9.14 -6.65
C MET A 54 -4.35 9.16 -8.12
N SER A 55 -4.41 10.31 -8.81
CA SER A 55 -3.94 10.41 -10.19
C SER A 55 -2.43 10.19 -10.31
N LEU A 56 -1.63 10.73 -9.37
CA LEU A 56 -0.18 10.48 -9.32
C LEU A 56 0.13 8.98 -9.11
N ILE A 57 -0.65 8.31 -8.26
CA ILE A 57 -0.52 6.86 -8.01
C ILE A 57 -0.85 6.06 -9.26
N ASP A 58 -1.94 6.40 -9.96
CA ASP A 58 -2.40 5.68 -11.15
C ASP A 58 -1.36 5.75 -12.29
N GLU A 59 -0.87 6.96 -12.60
CA GLU A 59 0.18 7.19 -13.60
C GLU A 59 1.48 6.44 -13.30
N ASN A 60 1.74 6.13 -12.03
CA ASN A 60 2.95 5.46 -11.56
C ASN A 60 2.67 4.07 -10.93
N SER A 61 1.53 3.46 -11.26
CA SER A 61 1.07 2.23 -10.62
C SER A 61 2.08 1.09 -10.73
N ASN A 62 2.82 1.00 -11.84
CA ASN A 62 3.86 -0.01 -12.06
C ASN A 62 4.98 0.00 -11.01
N VAL A 63 5.22 1.15 -10.35
CA VAL A 63 6.24 1.30 -9.30
C VAL A 63 5.61 1.19 -7.91
N ILE A 64 4.48 1.88 -7.71
CA ILE A 64 3.87 2.04 -6.39
C ILE A 64 3.15 0.78 -5.93
N LEU A 65 2.42 0.11 -6.83
CA LEU A 65 1.60 -1.05 -6.50
C LEU A 65 2.46 -2.20 -5.92
N PRO A 66 3.61 -2.59 -6.51
CA PRO A 66 4.51 -3.58 -5.91
C PRO A 66 5.03 -3.22 -4.50
N ILE A 67 5.30 -1.94 -4.23
CA ILE A 67 5.78 -1.48 -2.92
C ILE A 67 4.68 -1.62 -1.86
N MET A 68 3.46 -1.26 -2.21
CA MET A 68 2.34 -1.22 -1.27
C MET A 68 1.67 -2.59 -1.06
N PHE A 69 1.69 -3.45 -2.08
CA PHE A 69 0.88 -4.67 -2.13
C PHE A 69 1.10 -5.59 -0.93
N SER A 70 2.35 -5.93 -0.60
CA SER A 70 2.66 -6.87 0.48
C SER A 70 2.13 -6.38 1.84
N SER A 71 2.27 -5.08 2.11
CA SER A 71 1.77 -4.46 3.34
C SER A 71 0.25 -4.52 3.39
N LEU A 72 -0.44 -4.04 2.35
CA LEU A 72 -1.90 -4.01 2.30
C LEU A 72 -2.51 -5.42 2.38
N TYR A 73 -1.99 -6.36 1.60
CA TYR A 73 -2.51 -7.73 1.54
C TYR A 73 -2.32 -8.50 2.85
N ARG A 74 -1.28 -8.17 3.63
CA ARG A 74 -1.09 -8.72 4.97
C ARG A 74 -2.08 -8.12 5.97
N ILE A 75 -2.20 -6.80 6.00
CA ILE A 75 -3.07 -6.07 6.93
C ILE A 75 -4.55 -6.44 6.72
N SER A 76 -4.98 -6.65 5.47
CA SER A 76 -6.36 -7.06 5.16
C SER A 76 -6.76 -8.40 5.81
N LYS A 77 -5.79 -9.21 6.22
CA LYS A 77 -6.01 -10.52 6.85
C LYS A 77 -5.71 -10.54 8.35
N GLU A 78 -4.81 -9.67 8.82
CA GLU A 78 -4.19 -9.82 10.14
C GLU A 78 -4.45 -8.63 11.08
N HIS A 79 -5.01 -7.52 10.59
CA HIS A 79 -5.22 -6.33 11.41
C HIS A 79 -6.41 -6.50 12.37
N TRP A 80 -6.23 -6.10 13.63
CA TRP A 80 -7.22 -6.30 14.70
C TRP A 80 -8.45 -5.38 14.59
N ASN A 81 -8.28 -4.18 14.00
CA ASN A 81 -9.34 -3.19 13.86
C ASN A 81 -10.11 -3.38 12.52
N PRO A 82 -11.42 -3.72 12.54
CA PRO A 82 -12.21 -3.93 11.33
C PRO A 82 -12.35 -2.71 10.42
N ALA A 83 -12.33 -1.48 10.97
CA ALA A 83 -12.44 -0.26 10.18
C ALA A 83 -11.18 -0.06 9.30
N ILE A 84 -10.00 -0.35 9.85
CA ILE A 84 -8.75 -0.33 9.09
C ILE A 84 -8.77 -1.40 7.99
N VAL A 85 -9.27 -2.60 8.31
CA VAL A 85 -9.41 -3.68 7.32
C VAL A 85 -10.32 -3.24 6.16
N ALA A 86 -11.43 -2.57 6.43
CA ALA A 86 -12.33 -2.04 5.40
C ALA A 86 -11.64 -0.98 4.51
N LEU A 87 -10.90 -0.04 5.11
CA LEU A 87 -10.12 0.95 4.36
C LEU A 87 -9.07 0.29 3.47
N VAL A 88 -8.36 -0.72 3.98
CA VAL A 88 -7.38 -1.49 3.20
C VAL A 88 -8.03 -2.21 2.02
N TYR A 89 -9.23 -2.78 2.19
CA TYR A 89 -9.96 -3.38 1.08
C TYR A 89 -10.33 -2.37 0.00
N ASN A 90 -10.73 -1.15 0.37
CA ASN A 90 -10.99 -0.09 -0.59
C ASN A 90 -9.72 0.27 -1.38
N VAL A 91 -8.58 0.39 -0.70
CA VAL A 91 -7.29 0.66 -1.34
C VAL A 91 -6.86 -0.49 -2.27
N LEU A 92 -7.01 -1.75 -1.83
CA LEU A 92 -6.70 -2.92 -2.66
C LEU A 92 -7.59 -2.97 -3.91
N LYS A 93 -8.87 -2.62 -3.77
CA LYS A 93 -9.80 -2.53 -4.90
C LYS A 93 -9.39 -1.44 -5.88
N ALA A 94 -9.03 -0.26 -5.40
CA ALA A 94 -8.54 0.83 -6.25
C ALA A 94 -7.29 0.39 -7.04
N PHE A 95 -6.32 -0.26 -6.39
CA PHE A 95 -5.14 -0.79 -7.08
C PHE A 95 -5.47 -1.85 -8.13
N MET A 96 -6.46 -2.70 -7.88
CA MET A 96 -6.93 -3.68 -8.87
C MET A 96 -7.59 -3.00 -10.07
N GLU A 97 -8.34 -1.91 -9.85
CA GLU A 97 -8.96 -1.12 -10.93
C GLU A 97 -7.91 -0.37 -11.76
N MET A 98 -6.84 0.13 -11.15
CA MET A 98 -5.72 0.80 -11.82
C MET A 98 -4.90 -0.15 -12.69
N ASN A 99 -4.51 -1.32 -12.15
CA ASN A 99 -3.66 -2.28 -12.87
C ASN A 99 -3.96 -3.72 -12.45
N SER A 100 -5.01 -4.29 -13.04
CA SER A 100 -5.50 -5.63 -12.73
C SER A 100 -4.46 -6.72 -13.01
N THR A 101 -3.72 -6.62 -14.13
CA THR A 101 -2.73 -7.62 -14.51
C THR A 101 -1.60 -7.72 -13.48
N MET A 102 -1.01 -6.58 -13.09
CA MET A 102 0.05 -6.58 -12.07
C MET A 102 -0.49 -6.98 -10.70
N PHE A 103 -1.71 -6.58 -10.35
CA PHE A 103 -2.34 -6.97 -9.10
C PHE A 103 -2.49 -8.50 -8.99
N ASP A 104 -2.92 -9.16 -10.08
CA ASP A 104 -3.06 -10.61 -10.14
C ASP A 104 -1.70 -11.32 -10.04
N GLU A 105 -0.68 -10.83 -10.75
CA GLU A 105 0.69 -11.35 -10.70
C GLU A 105 1.28 -11.29 -9.27
N LEU A 106 1.14 -10.15 -8.59
CA LEU A 106 1.60 -9.99 -7.22
C LEU A 106 0.80 -10.86 -6.25
N THR A 107 -0.51 -11.01 -6.46
CA THR A 107 -1.34 -11.91 -5.66
C THR A 107 -0.88 -13.36 -5.79
N ALA A 108 -0.57 -13.82 -7.00
CA ALA A 108 -0.06 -15.16 -7.25
C ALA A 108 1.32 -15.36 -6.59
N THR A 109 2.23 -14.41 -6.78
CA THR A 109 3.59 -14.43 -6.22
C THR A 109 3.54 -14.49 -4.70
N PHE A 110 2.79 -13.58 -4.05
CA PHE A 110 2.66 -13.52 -2.59
C PHE A 110 2.09 -14.82 -2.00
N LYS A 111 1.09 -15.43 -2.65
CA LYS A 111 0.55 -16.73 -2.21
C LYS A 111 1.60 -17.83 -2.30
N SER A 112 2.39 -17.85 -3.38
CA SER A 112 3.43 -18.85 -3.58
C SER A 112 4.56 -18.74 -2.56
N ASP A 113 5.00 -17.52 -2.24
CA ASP A 113 6.05 -17.27 -1.27
C ASP A 113 5.61 -17.66 0.15
N ARG A 114 4.40 -17.30 0.54
CA ARG A 114 3.84 -17.68 1.85
C ARG A 114 3.68 -19.19 2.01
N GLN A 115 3.40 -19.94 0.93
CA GLN A 115 3.38 -21.40 0.96
C GLN A 115 4.78 -22.00 1.13
N ARG A 116 5.80 -21.40 0.49
CA ARG A 116 7.20 -21.82 0.62
C ARG A 116 7.73 -21.55 2.02
N GLU A 117 7.45 -20.39 2.59
CA GLU A 117 7.84 -20.04 3.97
C GLU A 117 7.26 -21.03 4.99
N LYS A 118 5.95 -21.32 4.91
CA LYS A 118 5.29 -22.31 5.78
C LYS A 118 5.83 -23.73 5.65
N LYS A 119 6.35 -24.12 4.49
CA LYS A 119 7.00 -25.43 4.30
C LYS A 119 8.36 -25.47 4.98
N LYS A 120 9.17 -24.42 4.81
CA LYS A 120 10.49 -24.30 5.45
C LYS A 120 10.39 -24.29 6.97
N GLU A 121 9.43 -23.58 7.54
CA GLU A 121 9.20 -23.55 9.00
C GLU A 121 8.94 -24.95 9.56
N LYS A 122 8.10 -25.75 8.89
CA LYS A 122 7.78 -27.12 9.30
C LYS A 122 8.91 -28.13 9.12
N GLU A 123 9.85 -27.85 8.21
CA GLU A 123 11.04 -28.68 8.00
C GLU A 123 12.17 -28.33 8.99
N SER A 124 12.05 -27.19 9.68
CA SER A 124 13.03 -26.68 10.65
C SER A 124 12.65 -26.98 12.11
N GLU A 125 11.44 -27.49 12.35
CA GLU A 125 10.91 -27.98 13.63
C GLU A 125 11.09 -29.50 13.76
#